data_AF-A0A6J4XH92-F1
#
_entry.id   AF-A0A6J4XH92-F1
#
_cell.length_a   1.000
_cell.length_b   1.000
_cell.length_c   1.000
_cell.angle_alpha   90.00
_cell.angle_beta   90.00
_cell.angle_gamma   90.00
#
_symmetry.space_group_name_H-M   'P 1'
#
loop_
_entity.id
_entity.type
_entity.pdbx_description
1 polymer ?
#
loop_
_entity_poly.entity_id
_entity_poly.type
_entity_poly.pdbx_seq_one_letter_code
_entity_poly.pdbx_strand_id
1 'polypeptide(L)' 'MPRRARLDAPGTLHHVMVRGIERRRIVNDVADRKNFVKRLAELCVDTKTRIYA' A
#
# COMPACT_ATOMS: atom_id res chain seq x y z
N MET A 1 24.44 3.90 -3.28
CA MET A 1 24.08 4.93 -2.27
C MET A 1 23.14 4.32 -1.25
N PRO A 2 23.44 4.39 0.06
CA PRO A 2 22.51 3.96 1.09
C PRO A 2 21.28 4.87 1.07
N ARG A 3 20.09 4.27 1.10
CA ARG A 3 18.87 5.05 1.31
C ARG A 3 18.90 5.58 2.74
N ARG A 4 18.45 6.82 2.94
CA ARG A 4 18.25 7.37 4.29
C ARG A 4 17.22 6.52 5.04
N ALA A 5 17.32 6.52 6.37
CA ALA A 5 16.34 5.87 7.23
C ALA A 5 14.94 6.44 6.96
N ARG A 6 13.92 5.59 7.13
CA ARG A 6 12.53 6.04 7.09
C ARG A 6 12.26 6.89 8.32
N LEU A 7 11.51 7.98 8.14
CA LEU A 7 11.00 8.76 9.25
C LEU A 7 9.95 7.93 9.99
N ASP A 8 10.15 7.74 11.28
CA ASP A 8 9.24 7.04 12.19
C ASP A 8 8.83 8.00 13.30
N ALA A 9 7.82 8.82 13.00
CA ALA A 9 7.28 9.82 13.90
C ALA A 9 5.78 10.05 13.61
N PRO A 10 4.96 10.35 14.64
CA PRO A 10 3.54 10.64 14.46
C PRO A 10 3.28 11.76 13.45
N GLY A 11 2.24 11.59 12.63
CA GLY A 11 1.86 12.58 11.60
C GLY A 11 2.71 12.53 10.32
N THR A 12 3.75 11.68 10.26
CA THR A 12 4.50 11.46 9.02
C THR A 12 3.60 10.86 7.95
N LEU A 13 3.70 11.38 6.73
CA LEU A 13 3.06 10.80 5.55
C LEU A 13 4.08 9.97 4.77
N HIS A 14 3.74 8.71 4.50
CA HIS A 14 4.55 7.82 3.68
C HIS A 14 3.87 7.56 2.34
N HIS A 15 4.57 7.84 1.25
CA HIS A 15 4.18 7.32 -0.05
C HIS A 15 4.69 5.88 -0.19
N VAL A 16 3.78 4.93 -0.34
CA VAL A 16 4.08 3.50 -0.41
C VAL A 16 3.81 2.99 -1.82
N MET A 17 4.78 2.28 -2.40
CA MET A 17 4.64 1.63 -3.70
C MET A 17 4.96 0.14 -3.58
N VAL A 18 4.18 -0.70 -4.26
CA VAL A 18 4.40 -2.15 -4.34
C VAL A 18 4.64 -2.57 -5.78
N ARG A 19 5.43 -3.63 -5.98
CA ARG A 19 5.68 -4.25 -7.29
C ARG A 19 5.41 -5.74 -7.22
N GLY A 20 4.92 -6.30 -8.31
CA GLY A 20 4.74 -7.74 -8.42
C GLY A 20 6.08 -8.47 -8.36
N ILE A 21 6.04 -9.68 -7.81
CA ILE A 21 7.16 -10.61 -7.85
C ILE A 21 7.54 -10.82 -9.32
N GLU A 22 8.85 -10.79 -9.62
CA GLU A 22 9.38 -10.90 -10.99
C GLU A 22 8.82 -9.83 -11.96
N ARG A 23 8.42 -8.65 -11.45
CA ARG A 23 7.79 -7.58 -12.24
C ARG A 23 6.49 -7.99 -12.95
N ARG A 24 5.83 -9.05 -12.48
CA ARG A 24 4.52 -9.46 -12.99
C ARG A 24 3.44 -8.44 -12.62
N ARG A 25 2.33 -8.46 -13.35
CA ARG A 25 1.15 -7.65 -13.00
C ARG A 25 0.59 -8.12 -11.65
N ILE A 26 0.23 -7.17 -10.79
CA ILE A 26 -0.42 -7.45 -9.50
C ILE A 26 -1.94 -7.61 -9.70
N VAL A 27 -2.50 -6.83 -10.63
CA VAL A 27 -3.93 -6.80 -10.93
C VAL A 27 -4.09 -7.22 -12.39
N ASN A 28 -4.73 -8.36 -12.64
CA ASN A 28 -4.92 -8.87 -14.00
C ASN A 28 -6.27 -8.47 -14.58
N ASP A 29 -7.29 -8.31 -13.72
CA ASP A 29 -8.64 -7.96 -14.14
C ASP A 29 -9.37 -7.03 -13.15
N VAL A 30 -10.66 -6.80 -13.40
CA VAL A 30 -11.50 -5.96 -12.55
C VAL A 30 -11.81 -6.63 -11.20
N ALA A 31 -11.89 -7.95 -11.15
CA ALA A 31 -12.18 -8.69 -9.93
C ALA A 31 -11.00 -8.62 -8.96
N ASP A 32 -9.77 -8.80 -9.46
CA ASP A 32 -8.52 -8.60 -8.72
C ASP A 32 -8.46 -7.20 -8.12
N ARG A 33 -8.80 -6.17 -8.93
CA ARG A 33 -8.80 -4.78 -8.45
C ARG A 33 -9.78 -4.57 -7.30
N LYS A 34 -11.00 -5.08 -7.43
CA LYS A 34 -12.03 -4.98 -6.39
C LYS A 34 -11.61 -5.71 -5.12
N ASN A 35 -11.05 -6.91 -5.26
CA ASN A 35 -10.54 -7.70 -4.13
C ASN A 35 -9.40 -7.00 -3.40
N PHE A 36 -8.46 -6.40 -4.14
CA PHE A 36 -7.36 -5.63 -3.56
C PHE A 36 -7.88 -4.44 -2.74
N VAL A 37 -8.76 -3.61 -3.34
CA VAL A 37 -9.33 -2.44 -2.65
C VAL A 37 -10.12 -2.83 -1.41
N LYS A 38 -10.91 -3.92 -1.48
CA LYS A 38 -11.69 -4.42 -0.35
C LYS A 38 -10.79 -4.81 0.83
N ARG A 39 -9.76 -5.65 0.58
CA ARG A 39 -8.83 -6.10 1.63
C ARG A 39 -8.01 -4.95 2.20
N LEU A 40 -7.58 -4.01 1.36
CA LEU A 40 -6.87 -2.83 1.81
C LEU A 40 -7.77 -1.98 2.72
N ALA A 41 -9.02 -1.76 2.35
CA ALA A 41 -9.98 -1.00 3.15
C ALA A 41 -10.23 -1.65 4.52
N GLU A 42 -10.46 -2.96 4.56
CA GLU A 42 -10.62 -3.72 5.81
C GLU A 42 -9.39 -3.54 6.73
N LEU A 43 -8.18 -3.73 6.19
CA LEU A 43 -6.95 -3.57 6.95
C LEU A 43 -6.73 -2.14 7.43
N CYS A 44 -7.05 -1.13 6.61
CA CYS A 44 -6.92 0.27 6.99
C CYS A 44 -7.83 0.64 8.17
N VAL A 45 -9.06 0.09 8.20
CA VAL A 45 -9.96 0.26 9.33
C VAL A 45 -9.38 -0.39 10.58
N ASP A 46 -8.98 -1.66 10.49
CA ASP A 46 -8.44 -2.42 11.62
C ASP A 46 -7.18 -1.80 12.23
N THR A 47 -6.31 -1.25 11.37
CA THR A 47 -5.05 -0.62 11.77
C THR A 47 -5.17 0.88 12.03
N LYS A 48 -6.35 1.47 11.82
CA LYS A 48 -6.59 2.93 11.90
C LYS A 48 -5.67 3.74 10.98
N THR A 49 -5.33 3.16 9.83
CA THR A 49 -4.50 3.80 8.79
C THR A 49 -5.37 4.69 7.90
N ARG A 50 -4.98 5.97 7.75
CA ARG A 50 -5.66 6.90 6.82
C ARG A 50 -5.01 6.85 5.44
N ILE A 51 -5.82 6.74 4.39
CA ILE A 51 -5.40 6.86 2.99
C ILE A 51 -5.82 8.23 2.45
N TYR A 52 -4.91 8.91 1.77
CA TYR A 52 -5.16 10.20 1.13
C TYR A 52 -5.34 10.11 -0.38
N ALA A 53 -4.54 9.26 -1.05
CA ALA A 53 -4.53 9.06 -2.50
C ALA A 53 -4.09 7.63 -2.84
#